data_AF-A0A943P028-F1
#
_entry.id   AF-A0A943P028-F1
#
_cell.length_a   1.000
_cell.length_b   1.000
_cell.length_c   1.000
_cell.angle_alpha   90.00
_cell.angle_beta   90.00
_cell.angle_gamma   90.00
#
_symmetry.space_group_name_H-M   'P 1'
#
loop_
_entity.id
_entity.type
_entity.pdbx_description
1 polymer ?
#
loop_
_entity_poly.entity_id
_entity_poly.type
_entity_poly.pdbx_seq_one_letter_code
_entity_poly.pdbx_strand_id
1 'polypeptide(L)'
;MKWICGFANAQGGKIYIGCNDNGEIVGVENSKKLLEDIPNKIIQSLGIVADVNLLEKDGKEYIEIVIPAYSASISYKGVYHYRSGSTKQVLTGPALESFLNGKRGVTWDNMPNPAFTMKNVDDSVVEKFKELAAKKGRIESSLLNEPKEVLLEKLHLTSGEYLTNAAMMLFSKDPEKWQLGAYVKVGYFETDADLMYQDEVRVSMRQDRIIRI
;
A
#
# COMPACT_ATOMS: atom_id res chain seq x y z
N MET A 1 -21.93 3.66 12.62
CA MET A 1 -20.92 2.56 12.60
C MET A 1 -20.24 2.39 11.25
N LYS A 2 -20.92 2.05 10.15
CA LYS A 2 -20.28 1.90 8.82
C LYS A 2 -19.44 3.12 8.41
N TRP A 3 -19.96 4.33 8.64
CA TRP A 3 -19.22 5.58 8.41
C TRP A 3 -17.98 5.70 9.29
N ILE A 4 -18.09 5.43 10.59
CA ILE A 4 -16.96 5.48 11.54
C ILE A 4 -15.84 4.52 11.10
N CYS A 5 -16.18 3.29 10.70
CA CYS A 5 -15.24 2.34 10.10
C CYS A 5 -14.58 2.91 8.83
N GLY A 6 -15.35 3.55 7.95
CA GLY A 6 -14.84 4.20 6.75
C GLY A 6 -13.85 5.33 7.02
N PHE A 7 -14.12 6.17 8.02
CA PHE A 7 -13.22 7.24 8.44
C PHE A 7 -11.93 6.68 9.06
N ALA A 8 -12.06 5.73 10.00
CA ALA A 8 -10.92 5.09 10.67
C ALA A 8 -9.94 4.43 9.70
N ASN A 9 -10.46 3.78 8.65
CA ASN A 9 -9.63 3.15 7.61
C ASN A 9 -8.97 4.15 6.65
N ALA A 10 -9.54 5.34 6.50
CA ALA A 10 -9.04 6.42 5.65
C ALA A 10 -8.13 7.36 6.45
N GLN A 11 -8.31 8.68 6.29
CA GLN A 11 -7.50 9.71 6.95
C GLN A 11 -8.04 10.12 8.34
N GLY A 12 -9.01 9.37 8.88
CA GLY A 12 -9.77 9.83 10.04
C GLY A 12 -10.73 10.97 9.67
N GLY A 13 -11.07 11.79 10.66
CA GLY A 13 -11.87 13.01 10.50
C GLY A 13 -12.99 13.12 11.52
N LYS A 14 -13.94 14.02 11.24
CA LYS A 14 -15.05 14.34 12.14
C LYS A 14 -16.40 14.01 11.52
N ILE A 15 -17.30 13.49 12.35
CA ILE A 15 -18.72 13.30 12.01
C ILE A 15 -19.56 14.15 12.94
N TYR A 16 -20.50 14.89 12.39
CA TYR A 16 -21.47 15.67 13.16
C TYR A 16 -22.86 15.03 13.06
N ILE A 17 -23.54 14.88 14.19
CA ILE A 17 -24.93 14.42 14.29
C ILE A 17 -25.76 15.57 14.83
N GLY A 18 -26.86 15.90 14.15
CA GLY A 18 -27.65 17.11 14.43
C GLY A 18 -27.36 18.27 13.48
N CYS A 19 -26.75 17.98 12.32
CA CYS A 19 -26.54 18.92 11.22
C CYS A 19 -27.35 18.46 9.99
N ASN A 20 -27.93 19.39 9.24
CA ASN A 20 -28.53 19.09 7.94
C ASN A 20 -27.47 19.08 6.80
N ASP A 21 -27.89 18.74 5.58
CA ASP A 21 -27.00 18.67 4.41
C ASP A 21 -26.41 20.04 4.00
N ASN A 22 -27.03 21.14 4.45
CA ASN A 22 -26.52 22.51 4.26
C ASN A 22 -25.50 22.91 5.34
N GLY A 23 -25.24 22.05 6.32
CA GLY A 23 -24.32 22.31 7.44
C GLY A 23 -24.94 23.14 8.58
N GLU A 24 -26.27 23.33 8.61
CA GLU A 24 -26.95 24.04 9.67
C GLU A 24 -27.26 23.11 10.84
N ILE A 25 -27.13 23.63 12.06
CA ILE A 25 -27.42 22.89 13.29
C ILE A 25 -28.95 22.80 13.47
N VAL A 26 -29.47 21.58 13.32
CA VAL A 26 -30.89 21.26 13.55
C VAL A 26 -31.12 20.72 14.96
N GLY A 27 -30.07 20.25 15.61
CA GLY A 27 -30.10 19.70 16.96
C GLY A 27 -30.28 18.17 17.00
N VAL A 28 -30.05 17.57 18.15
CA VAL A 28 -30.36 16.16 18.44
C VAL A 28 -31.23 16.04 19.67
N GLU A 29 -32.17 15.10 19.63
CA GLU A 29 -32.88 14.66 20.84
C GLU A 29 -32.05 13.61 21.57
N ASN A 30 -32.22 13.52 22.90
CA ASN A 30 -31.56 12.51 23.75
C ASN A 30 -30.01 12.53 23.69
N SER A 31 -29.41 13.71 23.58
CA SER A 31 -27.95 13.94 23.58
C SER A 31 -27.20 13.14 24.66
N LYS A 32 -27.70 13.13 25.90
CA LYS A 32 -27.12 12.38 27.03
C LYS A 32 -27.00 10.88 26.77
N LYS A 33 -28.05 10.29 26.19
CA LYS A 33 -28.04 8.86 25.83
C LYS A 33 -27.08 8.58 24.69
N LEU A 34 -27.00 9.49 23.71
CA LEU A 34 -26.06 9.35 22.59
C LEU A 34 -24.59 9.41 23.06
N LEU A 35 -24.26 10.27 24.03
CA LEU A 35 -22.93 10.33 24.63
C LEU A 35 -22.51 9.03 25.32
N GLU A 36 -23.47 8.25 25.82
CA GLU A 36 -23.21 6.94 26.41
C GLU A 36 -23.19 5.83 25.35
N ASP A 37 -24.20 5.79 24.48
CA ASP A 37 -24.40 4.70 23.51
C ASP A 37 -23.33 4.69 22.41
N ILE A 38 -22.96 5.86 21.88
CA ILE A 38 -22.04 5.97 20.73
C ILE A 38 -20.66 5.39 21.05
N PRO A 39 -19.92 5.85 22.08
CA PRO A 39 -18.57 5.34 22.35
C PRO A 39 -18.60 3.84 22.69
N ASN A 40 -19.57 3.39 23.48
CA ASN A 40 -19.76 1.97 23.78
C ASN A 40 -19.95 1.12 22.52
N LYS A 41 -20.78 1.61 21.58
CA LYS A 41 -21.05 0.90 20.32
C LYS A 41 -19.86 0.91 19.38
N ILE A 42 -19.05 1.98 19.37
CA ILE A 42 -17.80 2.03 18.60
C ILE A 42 -16.84 0.96 19.11
N ILE A 43 -16.60 0.88 20.42
CA ILE A 43 -15.71 -0.13 21.02
C ILE A 43 -16.24 -1.53 20.75
N GLN A 44 -17.50 -1.82 21.07
CA GLN A 44 -18.09 -3.16 20.90
C GLN A 44 -18.13 -3.63 19.44
N SER A 45 -18.37 -2.72 18.50
CA SER A 45 -18.56 -3.09 17.09
C SER A 45 -17.29 -3.06 16.25
N LEU A 46 -16.33 -2.20 16.62
CA LEU A 46 -15.16 -1.88 15.80
C LEU A 46 -13.82 -2.09 16.54
N GLY A 47 -13.83 -2.22 17.87
CA GLY A 47 -12.61 -2.41 18.67
C GLY A 47 -11.70 -1.18 18.71
N ILE A 48 -12.23 0.01 18.43
CA ILE A 48 -11.48 1.27 18.42
C ILE A 48 -12.08 2.29 19.38
N VAL A 49 -11.32 3.34 19.69
CA VAL A 49 -11.77 4.49 20.47
C VAL A 49 -11.91 5.70 19.56
N ALA A 50 -12.92 6.52 19.81
CA ALA A 50 -13.15 7.80 19.17
C ALA A 50 -13.70 8.77 20.22
N ASP A 51 -13.31 10.04 20.14
CA ASP A 51 -13.84 11.05 21.06
C ASP A 51 -15.26 11.43 20.64
N VAL A 52 -16.18 11.49 21.61
CA VAL A 52 -17.58 11.85 21.38
C VAL A 52 -17.91 13.04 22.26
N ASN A 53 -18.11 14.19 21.62
CA ASN A 53 -18.31 15.47 22.28
C ASN A 53 -19.74 15.96 22.08
N LEU A 54 -20.34 16.52 23.13
CA LEU A 54 -21.57 17.30 23.04
C LEU A 54 -21.22 18.76 22.81
N LEU A 55 -21.76 19.33 21.75
CA LEU A 55 -21.60 20.73 21.38
C LEU A 55 -22.98 21.40 21.36
N GLU A 56 -23.02 22.71 21.53
CA GLU A 56 -24.25 23.49 21.49
C GLU A 56 -24.06 24.71 20.60
N LYS A 57 -25.08 25.02 19.79
CA LYS A 57 -25.14 26.24 19.01
C LYS A 57 -26.59 26.72 18.91
N ASP A 58 -26.83 28.00 19.16
CA ASP A 58 -28.15 28.63 19.08
C ASP A 58 -29.23 27.88 19.91
N GLY A 59 -28.83 27.39 21.10
CA GLY A 59 -29.68 26.60 22.00
C GLY A 59 -30.00 25.19 21.51
N LYS A 60 -29.31 24.71 20.46
CA LYS A 60 -29.46 23.36 19.91
C LYS A 60 -28.20 22.54 20.16
N GLU A 61 -28.38 21.41 20.82
CA GLU A 61 -27.32 20.43 21.08
C GLU A 61 -27.04 19.57 19.84
N TYR A 62 -25.77 19.25 19.57
CA TYR A 62 -25.35 18.35 18.50
C TYR A 62 -24.10 17.58 18.91
N ILE A 63 -23.83 16.42 18.28
CA ILE A 63 -22.72 15.55 18.65
C ILE A 63 -21.60 15.67 17.61
N GLU A 64 -20.36 15.83 18.08
CA GLU A 64 -19.15 15.65 17.29
C GLU A 64 -18.49 14.32 17.65
N ILE A 65 -18.16 13.52 16.64
CA ILE A 65 -17.38 12.29 16.78
C ILE A 65 -16.04 12.52 16.08
N VAL A 66 -14.94 12.51 16.83
CA VAL A 66 -13.58 12.66 16.30
C VAL A 66 -12.94 11.29 16.15
N ILE A 67 -12.62 10.93 14.91
CA ILE A 67 -12.18 9.59 14.53
C ILE A 67 -10.74 9.70 14.04
N PRO A 68 -9.76 9.12 14.75
CA PRO A 68 -8.39 9.12 14.27
C PRO A 68 -8.23 8.17 13.07
N ALA A 69 -7.19 8.40 12.27
CA ALA A 69 -6.75 7.43 11.27
C ALA A 69 -6.09 6.24 11.98
N TYR A 70 -6.52 5.03 11.65
CA TYR A 70 -5.94 3.80 12.19
C TYR A 70 -5.01 3.14 11.18
N SER A 71 -3.82 2.75 11.64
CA SER A 71 -2.86 1.96 10.85
C SER A 71 -3.31 0.50 10.66
N ALA A 72 -4.11 -0.03 11.58
CA ALA A 72 -4.73 -1.34 11.45
C ALA A 72 -5.96 -1.29 10.51
N SER A 73 -6.28 -2.43 9.89
CA SER A 73 -7.49 -2.60 9.09
C SER A 73 -8.70 -2.85 9.99
N ILE A 74 -9.67 -1.93 10.00
CA ILE A 74 -10.88 -2.04 10.82
C ILE A 74 -12.02 -2.60 9.98
N SER A 75 -12.72 -3.62 10.48
CA SER A 75 -13.92 -4.16 9.83
C SER A 75 -15.16 -3.92 10.69
N TYR A 76 -16.31 -3.73 10.05
CA TYR A 76 -17.61 -3.74 10.71
C TYR A 76 -18.39 -4.96 10.23
N LYS A 77 -18.60 -5.93 11.12
CA LYS A 77 -19.26 -7.21 10.79
C LYS A 77 -18.60 -7.92 9.58
N GLY A 78 -17.27 -7.95 9.56
CA GLY A 78 -16.49 -8.57 8.49
C GLY A 78 -16.39 -7.75 7.20
N VAL A 79 -17.03 -6.58 7.12
CA VAL A 79 -17.01 -5.71 5.94
C VAL A 79 -16.08 -4.52 6.17
N TYR A 80 -15.15 -4.31 5.22
CA TYR A 80 -14.24 -3.18 5.23
C TYR A 80 -14.86 -1.99 4.51
N HIS A 81 -15.09 -0.91 5.26
CA HIS A 81 -15.56 0.35 4.70
C HIS A 81 -14.39 1.33 4.56
N TYR A 82 -14.42 2.14 3.52
CA TYR A 82 -13.42 3.19 3.30
C TYR A 82 -14.10 4.49 2.87
N ARG A 83 -13.75 5.61 3.49
CA ARG A 83 -14.24 6.93 3.09
C ARG A 83 -13.37 7.48 1.96
N SER A 84 -14.01 7.85 0.86
CA SER A 84 -13.38 8.63 -0.22
C SER A 84 -14.27 9.82 -0.57
N GLY A 85 -13.76 11.02 -0.33
CA GLY A 85 -14.51 12.27 -0.46
C GLY A 85 -15.76 12.30 0.43
N SER A 86 -16.91 12.60 -0.17
CA SER A 86 -18.24 12.62 0.47
C SER A 86 -18.92 11.25 0.49
N THR A 87 -18.24 10.19 0.03
CA THR A 87 -18.84 8.85 -0.08
C THR A 87 -18.14 7.82 0.80
N LYS A 88 -18.88 6.76 1.14
CA LYS A 88 -18.36 5.58 1.84
C LYS A 88 -18.44 4.37 0.92
N GLN A 89 -17.30 3.86 0.51
CA GLN A 89 -17.17 2.66 -0.32
C GLN A 89 -17.07 1.39 0.53
N VAL A 90 -17.47 0.26 -0.05
CA VAL A 90 -17.14 -1.07 0.49
C VAL A 90 -15.93 -1.56 -0.28
N LEU A 91 -14.86 -1.91 0.42
CA LEU A 91 -13.69 -2.48 -0.22
C LEU A 91 -13.95 -3.96 -0.52
N THR A 92 -13.78 -4.35 -1.78
CA THR A 92 -13.90 -5.73 -2.27
C THR A 92 -12.82 -6.01 -3.32
N GLY A 93 -12.57 -7.30 -3.58
CA GLY A 93 -11.65 -7.74 -4.64
C GLY A 93 -10.25 -7.09 -4.53
N PRO A 94 -9.67 -6.63 -5.65
CA PRO A 94 -8.33 -6.03 -5.67
C PRO A 94 -8.16 -4.81 -4.75
N ALA A 95 -9.20 -4.00 -4.57
CA ALA A 95 -9.14 -2.83 -3.71
C ALA A 95 -9.04 -3.21 -2.23
N LEU A 96 -9.68 -4.30 -1.81
CA LEU A 96 -9.54 -4.83 -0.45
C LEU A 96 -8.15 -5.44 -0.24
N GLU A 97 -7.68 -6.23 -1.20
CA GLU A 97 -6.35 -6.85 -1.12
C GLU A 97 -5.23 -5.80 -1.01
N SER A 98 -5.25 -4.79 -1.89
CA SER A 98 -4.31 -3.68 -1.84
C SER A 98 -4.37 -2.91 -0.52
N PHE A 99 -5.58 -2.65 -0.01
CA PHE A 99 -5.77 -1.98 1.27
C PHE A 99 -5.18 -2.78 2.45
N LEU A 100 -5.44 -4.09 2.52
CA LEU A 100 -4.94 -4.95 3.59
C LEU A 100 -3.41 -5.07 3.53
N ASN A 101 -2.85 -5.23 2.34
CA ASN A 101 -1.40 -5.31 2.14
C ASN A 101 -0.72 -3.99 2.52
N GLY A 102 -1.28 -2.85 2.08
CA GLY A 102 -0.78 -1.53 2.45
C GLY A 102 -0.81 -1.28 3.96
N LYS A 103 -1.88 -1.69 4.67
CA LYS A 103 -1.99 -1.56 6.14
C LYS A 103 -0.99 -2.45 6.89
N ARG A 104 -0.58 -3.58 6.31
CA ARG A 104 0.45 -4.47 6.86
C ARG A 104 1.88 -4.04 6.54
N GLY A 105 2.05 -2.92 5.82
CA GLY A 105 3.37 -2.48 5.35
C GLY A 105 3.97 -3.37 4.26
N VAL A 106 3.16 -4.25 3.65
CA VAL A 106 3.60 -5.10 2.54
C VAL A 106 3.56 -4.25 1.28
N THR A 107 4.74 -3.85 0.81
CA THR A 107 4.91 -3.15 -0.46
C THR A 107 4.74 -4.12 -1.63
N TRP A 108 4.41 -3.60 -2.82
CA TRP A 108 4.12 -4.44 -3.99
C TRP A 108 5.26 -5.40 -4.34
N ASP A 109 6.49 -4.91 -4.20
CA ASP A 109 7.72 -5.65 -4.43
C ASP A 109 7.90 -6.81 -3.42
N ASN A 110 7.35 -6.71 -2.21
CA ASN A 110 7.37 -7.76 -1.19
C ASN A 110 6.16 -8.71 -1.25
N MET A 111 5.19 -8.50 -2.15
CA MET A 111 4.07 -9.42 -2.29
C MET A 111 4.52 -10.77 -2.84
N PRO A 112 4.06 -11.90 -2.26
CA PRO A 112 4.36 -13.23 -2.78
C PRO A 112 3.76 -13.40 -4.19
N ASN A 113 4.52 -14.01 -5.09
CA ASN A 113 4.12 -14.30 -6.46
C ASN A 113 4.11 -15.82 -6.67
N PRO A 114 2.96 -16.49 -6.50
CA PRO A 114 2.86 -17.95 -6.63
C PRO A 114 3.17 -18.47 -8.04
N ALA A 115 3.05 -17.61 -9.07
CA ALA A 115 3.33 -18.00 -10.44
C ALA A 115 4.84 -17.99 -10.77
N PHE A 116 5.62 -17.16 -10.08
CA PHE A 116 7.06 -17.05 -10.27
C PHE A 116 7.81 -18.00 -9.33
N THR A 117 8.32 -19.10 -9.87
CA THR A 117 9.01 -20.15 -9.10
C THR A 117 10.53 -20.10 -9.30
N MET A 118 11.29 -20.88 -8.51
CA MET A 118 12.76 -20.97 -8.67
C MET A 118 13.20 -21.40 -10.08
N LYS A 119 12.33 -22.09 -10.83
CA LYS A 119 12.58 -22.45 -12.25
C LYS A 119 12.55 -21.26 -13.20
N ASN A 120 11.92 -20.16 -12.78
CA ASN A 120 11.79 -18.94 -13.57
C ASN A 120 12.91 -17.92 -13.27
N VAL A 121 13.70 -18.17 -12.22
CA VAL A 121 14.90 -17.40 -11.87
C VAL A 121 16.00 -17.76 -12.88
N ASP A 122 16.39 -16.78 -13.69
CA ASP A 122 17.37 -16.95 -14.76
C ASP A 122 18.80 -16.92 -14.22
N ASP A 123 19.51 -18.03 -14.41
CA ASP A 123 20.87 -18.22 -13.89
C ASP A 123 21.85 -17.18 -14.45
N SER A 124 21.70 -16.78 -15.72
CA SER A 124 22.59 -15.78 -16.32
C SER A 124 22.41 -14.39 -15.71
N VAL A 125 21.19 -14.04 -15.28
CA VAL A 125 20.90 -12.80 -14.57
C VAL A 125 21.47 -12.83 -13.15
N VAL A 126 21.37 -13.98 -12.47
CA VAL A 126 21.94 -14.19 -11.13
C VAL A 126 23.47 -14.06 -11.16
N GLU A 127 24.14 -14.74 -12.08
CA GLU A 127 25.60 -14.68 -12.19
C GLU A 127 26.09 -13.27 -12.53
N LYS A 128 25.43 -12.59 -13.47
CA LYS A 128 25.74 -11.18 -13.78
C LYS A 128 25.56 -10.27 -12.56
N PHE A 129 24.51 -10.49 -11.76
CA PHE A 129 24.29 -9.72 -10.54
C PHE A 129 25.44 -9.93 -9.52
N LYS A 130 25.85 -11.17 -9.31
CA LYS A 130 26.96 -11.53 -8.41
C LYS A 130 28.27 -10.86 -8.85
N GLU A 131 28.60 -10.94 -10.14
CA GLU A 131 29.80 -10.29 -10.72
C GLU A 131 29.80 -8.77 -10.47
N LEU A 132 28.68 -8.10 -10.77
CA LEU A 132 28.57 -6.65 -10.58
C LEU A 132 28.63 -6.25 -9.10
N ALA A 133 27.99 -7.02 -8.23
CA ALA A 133 27.99 -6.77 -6.80
C ALA A 133 29.38 -6.94 -6.19
N ALA A 134 30.12 -7.99 -6.58
CA ALA A 134 31.51 -8.18 -6.17
C ALA A 134 32.43 -7.06 -6.69
N LYS A 135 32.30 -6.68 -7.97
CA LYS A 135 33.05 -5.56 -8.55
C LYS A 135 32.83 -4.23 -7.82
N LYS A 136 31.64 -4.04 -7.23
CA LYS A 136 31.28 -2.85 -6.44
C LYS A 136 31.56 -3.02 -4.94
N GLY A 137 32.17 -4.12 -4.51
CA GLY A 137 32.49 -4.39 -3.10
C GLY A 137 31.26 -4.59 -2.20
N ARG A 138 30.11 -4.96 -2.77
CA ARG A 138 28.85 -5.17 -2.02
C ARG A 138 28.66 -6.61 -1.57
N ILE A 139 29.41 -7.54 -2.15
CA ILE A 139 29.37 -8.98 -1.84
C ILE A 139 30.82 -9.47 -1.81
N GLU A 140 31.17 -10.29 -0.82
CA GLU A 140 32.48 -10.93 -0.76
C GLU A 140 32.64 -11.99 -1.85
N SER A 141 33.86 -12.14 -2.37
CA SER A 141 34.17 -13.12 -3.42
C SER A 141 33.82 -14.56 -3.04
N SER A 142 33.85 -14.87 -1.73
CA SER A 142 33.47 -16.16 -1.14
C SER A 142 31.99 -16.52 -1.39
N LEU A 143 31.13 -15.51 -1.54
CA LEU A 143 29.69 -15.64 -1.74
C LEU A 143 29.30 -15.80 -3.21
N LEU A 144 30.23 -15.63 -4.15
CA LEU A 144 29.99 -15.79 -5.59
C LEU A 144 29.55 -17.22 -5.95
N ASN A 145 30.07 -18.21 -5.22
CA ASN A 145 29.80 -19.63 -5.47
C ASN A 145 28.51 -20.13 -4.79
N GLU A 146 27.76 -19.27 -4.08
CA GLU A 146 26.54 -19.70 -3.42
C GLU A 146 25.43 -20.05 -4.41
N PRO A 147 24.60 -21.07 -4.12
CA PRO A 147 23.39 -21.36 -4.88
C PRO A 147 22.46 -20.14 -4.93
N LYS A 148 21.72 -19.99 -6.03
CA LYS A 148 20.81 -18.84 -6.21
C LYS A 148 19.72 -18.79 -5.14
N GLU A 149 19.30 -19.93 -4.62
CA GLU A 149 18.34 -20.06 -3.53
C GLU A 149 18.81 -19.29 -2.29
N VAL A 150 20.07 -19.50 -1.90
CA VAL A 150 20.71 -18.85 -0.75
C VAL A 150 20.83 -17.35 -0.99
N LEU A 151 21.20 -16.95 -2.21
CA LEU A 151 21.28 -15.54 -2.58
C LEU A 151 19.92 -14.85 -2.45
N LEU A 152 18.85 -15.45 -2.99
CA LEU A 152 17.51 -14.87 -2.97
C LEU A 152 16.98 -14.74 -1.53
N GLU A 153 17.26 -15.71 -0.67
CA GLU A 153 16.92 -15.64 0.76
C GLU A 153 17.65 -14.48 1.46
N LYS A 154 18.97 -14.34 1.25
CA LYS A 154 19.78 -13.26 1.83
C LYS A 154 19.36 -11.87 1.35
N LEU A 155 18.82 -11.78 0.13
CA LEU A 155 18.27 -10.54 -0.41
C LEU A 155 16.83 -10.27 0.06
N HIS A 156 16.27 -11.12 0.94
CA HIS A 156 14.90 -11.05 1.42
C HIS A 156 13.86 -11.09 0.28
N LEU A 157 14.12 -11.91 -0.74
CA LEU A 157 13.27 -12.03 -1.92
C LEU A 157 12.27 -13.19 -1.82
N THR A 158 12.12 -13.77 -0.62
CA THR A 158 11.18 -14.83 -0.27
C THR A 158 10.14 -14.32 0.72
N SER A 159 8.89 -14.77 0.59
CA SER A 159 7.79 -14.51 1.52
C SER A 159 7.04 -15.82 1.77
N GLY A 160 7.35 -16.48 2.88
CA GLY A 160 6.88 -17.84 3.15
C GLY A 160 7.48 -18.82 2.15
N GLU A 161 6.64 -19.62 1.49
CA GLU A 161 7.06 -20.60 0.48
C GLU A 161 7.21 -20.01 -0.93
N TYR A 162 6.91 -18.72 -1.11
CA TYR A 162 6.87 -18.07 -2.42
C TYR A 162 8.02 -17.08 -2.62
N LEU A 163 8.40 -16.87 -3.87
CA LEU A 163 9.24 -15.74 -4.28
C LEU A 163 8.39 -14.47 -4.35
N THR A 164 9.02 -13.33 -4.12
CA THR A 164 8.35 -12.02 -4.16
C THR A 164 8.30 -11.44 -5.58
N ASN A 165 7.47 -10.42 -5.80
CA ASN A 165 7.49 -9.63 -7.04
C ASN A 165 8.87 -8.99 -7.31
N ALA A 166 9.60 -8.58 -6.27
CA ALA A 166 10.97 -8.09 -6.40
C ALA A 166 11.89 -9.16 -7.02
N ALA A 167 11.76 -10.42 -6.58
CA ALA A 167 12.52 -11.55 -7.15
C ALA A 167 12.25 -11.68 -8.65
N MET A 168 10.97 -11.60 -9.04
CA MET A 168 10.51 -11.66 -10.43
C MET A 168 11.06 -10.51 -11.26
N MET A 169 11.00 -9.26 -10.77
CA MET A 169 11.50 -8.10 -11.51
C MET A 169 13.03 -8.11 -11.67
N LEU A 170 13.76 -8.60 -10.66
CA LEU A 170 15.22 -8.59 -10.65
C LEU A 170 15.82 -9.77 -11.42
N PHE A 171 15.25 -10.97 -11.28
CA PHE A 171 15.90 -12.21 -11.71
C PHE A 171 15.11 -13.02 -12.73
N SER A 172 14.02 -12.49 -13.29
CA SER A 172 13.45 -13.05 -14.51
C SER A 172 14.29 -12.63 -15.72
N LYS A 173 14.30 -13.48 -16.76
CA LYS A 173 14.92 -13.16 -18.05
C LYS A 173 14.22 -12.00 -18.75
N ASP A 174 12.90 -11.96 -18.62
CA ASP A 174 12.00 -11.02 -19.30
C ASP A 174 10.84 -10.67 -18.34
N PRO A 175 10.98 -9.59 -17.56
CA PRO A 175 9.99 -9.20 -16.57
C PRO A 175 8.67 -8.72 -17.19
N GLU A 176 8.65 -8.27 -18.45
CA GLU A 176 7.42 -7.85 -19.12
C GLU A 176 6.41 -8.99 -19.30
N LYS A 177 6.89 -10.25 -19.36
CA LYS A 177 6.01 -11.44 -19.36
C LYS A 177 5.20 -11.61 -18.08
N TRP A 178 5.70 -11.04 -16.99
CA TRP A 178 5.11 -11.19 -15.66
C TRP A 178 4.36 -9.92 -15.24
N GLN A 179 4.90 -8.75 -15.60
CA GLN A 179 4.34 -7.45 -15.26
C GLN A 179 4.40 -6.53 -16.48
N LEU A 180 3.24 -6.19 -17.02
CA LEU A 180 3.14 -5.23 -18.12
C LEU A 180 3.74 -3.89 -17.71
N GLY A 181 4.56 -3.30 -18.59
CA GLY A 181 5.25 -2.04 -18.34
C GLY A 181 6.58 -2.17 -17.61
N ALA A 182 7.11 -3.38 -17.43
CA ALA A 182 8.41 -3.63 -16.80
C ALA A 182 9.60 -3.32 -17.72
N TYR A 183 9.78 -2.06 -18.12
CA TYR A 183 10.90 -1.58 -18.92
C TYR A 183 11.40 -0.23 -18.43
N VAL A 184 12.60 0.14 -18.87
CA VAL A 184 13.19 1.46 -18.60
C VAL A 184 13.19 2.29 -19.89
N LYS A 185 12.65 3.51 -19.84
CA LYS A 185 12.81 4.51 -20.90
C LYS A 185 13.94 5.45 -20.54
N VAL A 186 14.83 5.71 -21.48
CA VAL A 186 15.91 6.69 -21.33
C VAL A 186 15.69 7.79 -22.36
N GLY A 187 15.59 9.04 -21.90
CA GLY A 187 15.48 10.22 -22.74
C GLY A 187 16.74 11.07 -22.66
N TYR A 188 17.25 11.53 -23.79
CA TYR A 188 18.28 12.56 -23.87
C TYR A 188 17.63 13.90 -24.19
N PHE A 189 17.93 14.90 -23.37
CA PHE A 189 17.35 16.24 -23.44
C PHE A 189 18.47 17.25 -23.65
N GLU A 190 18.31 18.16 -24.62
CA GLU A 190 19.28 19.25 -24.87
C GLU A 190 19.01 20.45 -23.94
N THR A 191 17.74 20.65 -23.58
CA THR A 191 17.27 21.62 -22.57
C THR A 191 16.26 20.92 -21.65
N ASP A 192 15.86 21.53 -20.53
CA ASP A 192 14.88 20.94 -19.59
C ASP A 192 13.52 20.58 -20.25
N ALA A 193 13.23 21.11 -21.44
CA ALA A 193 11.98 20.89 -22.16
C ALA A 193 12.13 20.12 -23.49
N ASP A 194 13.32 20.07 -24.09
CA ASP A 194 13.50 19.54 -25.45
C ASP A 194 14.07 18.11 -25.44
N LEU A 195 13.17 17.13 -25.59
CA LEU A 195 13.53 15.71 -25.79
C LEU A 195 14.06 15.49 -27.20
N MET A 196 15.34 15.18 -27.31
CA MET A 196 16.01 14.97 -28.59
C MET A 196 16.02 13.51 -29.02
N TYR A 197 16.11 12.59 -28.06
CA TYR A 197 16.17 11.15 -28.33
C TYR A 197 15.57 10.34 -27.19
N GLN A 198 14.88 9.24 -27.52
CA GLN A 198 14.33 8.31 -26.54
C GLN A 198 14.64 6.87 -26.95
N ASP A 199 15.08 6.05 -25.99
CA ASP A 199 15.27 4.61 -26.15
C ASP A 199 14.48 3.83 -25.08
N GLU A 200 14.12 2.60 -25.40
CA GLU A 200 13.39 1.67 -24.53
C GLU A 200 14.25 0.43 -24.26
N VAL A 201 14.66 0.27 -23.01
CA VAL A 201 15.42 -0.89 -22.54
C VAL A 201 14.45 -1.88 -21.90
N ARG A 202 14.14 -2.96 -22.64
CA ARG A 202 13.14 -3.99 -22.28
C ARG A 202 13.74 -5.27 -21.69
N VAL A 203 14.81 -5.14 -20.93
CA VAL A 203 15.51 -6.25 -20.28
C VAL A 203 15.43 -6.09 -18.76
N SER A 204 15.66 -7.16 -18.00
CA SER A 204 15.73 -7.10 -16.53
C SER A 204 16.46 -5.83 -16.08
N MET A 205 15.90 -5.13 -15.07
CA MET A 205 16.23 -3.75 -14.68
C MET A 205 17.72 -3.48 -14.37
N ARG A 206 18.59 -4.49 -14.43
CA ARG A 206 20.03 -4.42 -14.19
C ARG A 206 20.89 -4.78 -15.39
N GLN A 207 20.34 -4.91 -16.60
CA GLN A 207 21.17 -4.92 -17.80
C GLN A 207 21.73 -3.51 -18.05
N ASP A 208 22.88 -3.23 -17.43
CA ASP A 208 23.69 -2.04 -17.66
C ASP A 208 23.87 -1.78 -19.17
N ARG A 209 23.11 -0.84 -19.73
CA ARG A 209 23.64 0.13 -20.67
C ARG A 209 23.94 1.39 -19.88
N ILE A 210 25.14 1.46 -19.31
CA ILE A 210 25.77 2.76 -19.07
C ILE A 210 26.05 3.32 -20.47
N ILE A 211 25.11 4.07 -21.02
CA ILE A 211 25.42 4.98 -22.11
C ILE A 211 26.22 6.09 -21.45
N ARG A 212 27.54 6.08 -21.69
CA ARG A 212 28.36 7.24 -21.39
C ARG A 212 27.83 8.39 -22.24
N ILE A 213 27.37 9.45 -21.59
CA ILE A 213 27.29 10.79 -22.18
C ILE A 213 28.71 11.34 -22.22
#